data_AF-A0A0F6AEU4-F1
#
_entry.id   AF-A0A0F6AEU4-F1
#
_cell.length_a   1.000
_cell.length_b   1.000
_cell.length_c   1.000
_cell.angle_alpha   90.00
_cell.angle_beta   90.00
_cell.angle_gamma   90.00
#
_symmetry.space_group_name_H-M   'P 1'
#
loop_
_entity.id
_entity.type
_entity.pdbx_description
1 polymer ?
#
loop_
_entity_poly.entity_id
_entity_poly.type
_entity_poly.pdbx_seq_one_letter_code
_entity_poly.pdbx_strand_id
1 'polypeptide(L)'
;MAKQFAFKDLLLPYVVMVVVIFIIQDATYFFFLAYISIISLVFLIGHRLRDVNICSIAFIAMIPVLFENIIFTTGLISLVSTPGDRLIQNSLIYGVHLLKELIILVPLTYRVEISKRLFPKHKIRYTFADSILPWLCLISAAISFFALIENYIRNGKGYDMTFFYYAFDVTGYLNYSIFCGVLVVLTFLSYKEAYDFKVPSIRR
;
A
#
# COMPACT_ATOMS: atom_id res chain seq x y z
N MET A 1 -12.64 9.62 34.51
CA MET A 1 -12.28 10.63 33.49
C MET A 1 -11.66 9.88 32.31
N ALA A 2 -12.42 9.66 31.23
CA ALA A 2 -11.96 8.84 30.10
C ALA A 2 -10.83 9.58 29.37
N LYS A 3 -9.64 8.98 29.33
CA LYS A 3 -8.47 9.58 28.67
C LYS A 3 -8.78 9.69 27.18
N GLN A 4 -8.83 10.91 26.65
CA GLN A 4 -9.07 11.17 25.23
C GLN A 4 -7.85 10.68 24.44
N PHE A 5 -7.88 9.43 23.97
CA PHE A 5 -6.84 8.84 23.12
C PHE A 5 -6.66 9.72 21.87
N ALA A 6 -5.48 10.33 21.72
CA ALA A 6 -5.12 11.19 20.61
C ALA A 6 -4.30 10.41 19.56
N PHE A 7 -4.23 10.91 18.32
CA PHE A 7 -3.46 10.28 17.24
C PHE A 7 -1.99 10.02 17.64
N LYS A 8 -1.40 10.91 18.44
CA LYS A 8 -0.05 10.75 18.99
C LYS A 8 0.13 9.48 19.84
N ASP A 9 -0.94 9.00 20.48
CA ASP A 9 -0.91 7.78 21.30
C ASP A 9 -0.91 6.51 20.41
N LEU A 10 -1.23 6.65 19.12
CA LEU A 10 -1.22 5.59 18.12
C LEU A 10 0.04 5.57 17.24
N LEU A 11 0.90 6.59 17.37
CA LEU A 11 2.17 6.64 16.62
C LEU A 11 3.08 5.45 16.97
N LEU A 12 3.22 5.11 18.25
CA LEU A 12 4.08 3.99 18.65
C LEU A 12 3.56 2.63 18.13
N PRO A 13 2.29 2.25 18.35
CA PRO A 13 1.73 1.02 17.74
C PRO A 13 1.84 1.00 16.22
N TYR A 14 1.63 2.15 15.56
CA TYR A 14 1.77 2.29 14.12
C TYR A 14 3.21 2.01 13.66
N VAL A 15 4.19 2.67 14.26
CA VAL A 15 5.61 2.48 13.94
C VAL A 15 6.04 1.03 14.20
N VAL A 16 5.64 0.46 15.35
CA VAL A 16 5.94 -0.93 15.68
C VAL A 16 5.36 -1.88 14.64
N MET A 17 4.12 -1.67 14.20
CA MET A 17 3.50 -2.49 13.18
C MET A 17 4.23 -2.42 11.84
N VAL A 18 4.55 -1.21 11.37
CA VAL A 18 5.28 -1.00 10.12
C VAL A 18 6.65 -1.71 10.19
N VAL A 19 7.36 -1.56 11.31
CA VAL A 19 8.66 -2.21 11.53
C VAL A 19 8.53 -3.73 11.56
N VAL A 20 7.56 -4.29 12.29
CA VAL A 20 7.37 -5.75 12.40
C VAL A 20 7.04 -6.36 11.04
N ILE A 21 6.17 -5.72 10.25
CA ILE A 21 5.85 -6.19 8.90
C ILE A 21 7.07 -6.04 7.99
N PHE A 22 7.83 -4.96 8.11
CA PHE A 22 9.01 -4.76 7.30
C PHE A 22 10.13 -5.76 7.59
N ILE A 23 10.29 -6.20 8.85
CA ILE A 23 11.32 -7.19 9.24
C ILE A 23 11.17 -8.53 8.50
N ILE A 24 9.94 -8.93 8.14
CA ILE A 24 9.68 -10.17 7.39
C ILE A 24 9.90 -10.03 5.87
N GLN A 25 10.45 -8.92 5.38
CA GLN A 25 10.70 -8.70 3.94
C GLN A 25 11.60 -9.79 3.31
N ASP A 26 12.56 -10.34 4.06
CA ASP A 26 13.47 -11.39 3.59
C ASP A 26 12.72 -12.70 3.25
N ALA A 27 11.50 -12.84 3.79
CA ALA A 27 10.61 -13.95 3.55
C ALA A 27 9.42 -13.48 2.69
N THR A 28 9.68 -13.11 1.43
CA THR A 28 8.73 -12.48 0.49
C THR A 28 7.33 -13.09 0.49
N TYR A 29 7.23 -14.43 0.48
CA TYR A 29 5.95 -15.14 0.53
C TYR A 29 5.15 -14.80 1.80
N PHE A 30 5.81 -14.87 2.97
CA PHE A 30 5.18 -14.57 4.25
C PHE A 30 4.83 -13.09 4.39
N PHE A 31 5.66 -12.19 3.84
CA PHE A 31 5.38 -10.76 3.79
C PHE A 31 4.06 -10.48 3.07
N PHE A 32 3.92 -10.95 1.82
CA PHE A 32 2.70 -10.69 1.04
C PHE A 32 1.47 -11.41 1.61
N LEU A 33 1.65 -12.61 2.18
CA LEU A 33 0.57 -13.29 2.89
C LEU A 33 0.09 -12.48 4.11
N ALA A 34 1.02 -11.94 4.90
CA ALA A 34 0.69 -11.09 6.05
C ALA A 34 0.00 -9.79 5.61
N TYR A 35 0.52 -9.14 4.56
CA TYR A 35 -0.09 -7.96 3.95
C TYR A 35 -1.54 -8.24 3.56
N ILE A 36 -1.79 -9.25 2.71
CA ILE A 36 -3.13 -9.61 2.26
C ILE A 36 -4.05 -9.95 3.45
N SER A 37 -3.54 -10.68 4.44
CA SER A 37 -4.30 -11.07 5.63
C SER A 37 -4.74 -9.85 6.45
N ILE A 38 -3.84 -8.88 6.67
CA ILE A 38 -4.13 -7.64 7.40
C ILE A 38 -5.16 -6.81 6.65
N ILE A 39 -4.96 -6.59 5.35
CA ILE A 39 -5.87 -5.79 4.52
C ILE A 39 -7.26 -6.43 4.47
N SER A 40 -7.33 -7.76 4.34
CA SER A 40 -8.58 -8.51 4.36
C SER A 40 -9.29 -8.41 5.70
N LEU A 41 -8.56 -8.54 6.82
CA LEU A 41 -9.13 -8.39 8.16
C LEU A 41 -9.68 -6.97 8.37
N VAL A 42 -8.92 -5.95 7.98
CA VAL A 42 -9.35 -4.55 8.02
C VAL A 42 -10.61 -4.33 7.19
N PHE A 43 -10.67 -4.89 5.98
CA PHE A 43 -11.86 -4.81 5.13
C PHE A 43 -13.08 -5.44 5.81
N LEU A 44 -12.94 -6.62 6.42
CA LEU A 44 -14.02 -7.30 7.14
C LEU A 44 -14.50 -6.49 8.36
N ILE A 45 -13.58 -5.89 9.11
CA ILE A 45 -13.92 -5.03 10.24
C ILE A 45 -14.66 -3.77 9.74
N GLY A 46 -14.13 -3.11 8.71
CA GLY A 46 -14.77 -1.95 8.08
C GLY A 46 -16.19 -2.27 7.61
N HIS A 47 -16.39 -3.44 7.00
CA HIS A 47 -17.70 -3.91 6.55
C HIS A 47 -18.65 -4.10 7.73
N ARG A 48 -18.19 -4.73 8.82
CA ARG A 48 -18.97 -4.91 10.06
C ARG A 48 -19.34 -3.58 10.71
N LEU A 49 -18.45 -2.60 10.67
CA LEU A 49 -18.68 -1.22 11.14
C LEU A 49 -19.55 -0.39 10.19
N ARG A 50 -19.85 -0.90 8.98
CA ARG A 50 -20.48 -0.16 7.89
C ARG A 50 -19.72 1.13 7.50
N ASP A 51 -18.39 1.11 7.67
CA ASP A 51 -17.51 2.22 7.32
C ASP A 51 -16.93 2.03 5.91
N VAL A 52 -17.57 2.68 4.94
CA VAL A 52 -17.16 2.65 3.53
C VAL A 52 -15.77 3.24 3.32
N ASN A 53 -15.29 4.13 4.18
CA ASN A 53 -13.95 4.71 4.04
C ASN A 53 -12.87 3.63 4.21
N ILE A 54 -13.02 2.77 5.22
CA ILE A 54 -12.10 1.64 5.44
C ILE A 54 -12.19 0.65 4.29
N CYS A 55 -13.41 0.24 3.91
CA CYS A 55 -13.59 -0.75 2.84
C CYS A 55 -13.04 -0.27 1.49
N SER A 56 -13.27 0.99 1.12
CA SER A 56 -12.78 1.56 -0.14
C SER A 56 -11.26 1.64 -0.17
N ILE A 57 -10.61 2.10 0.90
CA ILE A 57 -9.14 2.18 0.96
C ILE A 57 -8.52 0.78 0.99
N ALA A 58 -9.08 -0.15 1.76
CA ALA A 58 -8.61 -1.54 1.80
C ALA A 58 -8.75 -2.23 0.42
N PHE A 59 -9.84 -1.95 -0.29
CA PHE A 59 -10.02 -2.44 -1.65
C PHE A 59 -8.96 -1.88 -2.61
N ILE A 60 -8.70 -0.56 -2.57
CA ILE A 60 -7.66 0.06 -3.40
C ILE A 60 -6.27 -0.48 -3.05
N ALA A 61 -5.98 -0.75 -1.77
CA ALA A 61 -4.72 -1.33 -1.32
C ALA A 61 -4.48 -2.74 -1.86
N MET A 62 -5.53 -3.52 -2.15
CA MET A 62 -5.39 -4.85 -2.74
C MET A 62 -5.03 -4.82 -4.24
N ILE A 63 -5.40 -3.75 -4.97
CA ILE A 63 -5.17 -3.63 -6.42
C ILE A 63 -3.70 -3.82 -6.81
N PRO A 64 -2.71 -3.14 -6.22
CA PRO A 64 -1.30 -3.32 -6.61
C PRO A 64 -0.82 -4.76 -6.50
N VAL A 65 -1.20 -5.47 -5.43
CA VAL A 65 -0.78 -6.86 -5.20
C VAL A 65 -1.41 -7.80 -6.23
N LEU A 66 -2.69 -7.59 -6.56
CA LEU A 66 -3.36 -8.37 -7.60
C LEU A 66 -2.76 -8.09 -8.98
N PHE A 67 -2.47 -6.83 -9.28
CA PHE A 67 -1.84 -6.41 -10.53
C PHE A 67 -0.46 -7.04 -10.71
N GLU A 68 0.40 -6.98 -9.69
CA GLU A 68 1.74 -7.56 -9.73
C GLU A 68 1.68 -9.08 -9.87
N ASN A 69 0.80 -9.77 -9.12
CA ASN A 69 0.63 -11.21 -9.26
C ASN A 69 0.15 -11.60 -10.67
N ILE A 70 -0.77 -10.85 -11.27
CA ILE A 70 -1.26 -11.14 -12.62
C ILE A 70 -0.13 -10.97 -13.65
N ILE A 71 0.75 -9.98 -13.51
CA ILE A 71 1.79 -9.71 -14.52
C ILE A 71 3.01 -10.61 -14.36
N PHE A 72 3.51 -10.74 -13.13
CA PHE A 72 4.80 -11.39 -12.90
C PHE A 72 4.66 -12.90 -12.67
N THR A 73 3.59 -13.37 -12.03
CA THR A 73 3.39 -14.81 -11.76
C THR A 73 2.92 -15.57 -13.01
N THR A 74 2.18 -14.92 -13.91
CA THR A 74 1.78 -15.53 -15.19
C THR A 74 2.92 -15.63 -16.19
N GLY A 75 4.06 -14.98 -15.92
CA GLY A 75 5.20 -14.93 -16.83
C GLY A 75 5.01 -13.97 -18.01
N LEU A 76 3.99 -13.10 -18.00
CA LEU A 76 3.84 -12.03 -19.00
C LEU A 76 5.10 -11.15 -19.05
N ILE A 77 5.70 -10.88 -17.88
CA ILE A 77 6.99 -10.21 -17.76
C ILE A 77 7.86 -11.00 -16.78
N SER A 78 9.03 -11.44 -17.24
CA SER A 78 10.01 -12.11 -16.37
C SER A 78 10.64 -11.12 -15.38
N LEU A 79 10.82 -11.55 -14.13
CA LEU A 79 11.63 -10.78 -13.17
C LEU A 79 13.13 -11.05 -13.35
N VAL A 80 13.51 -12.06 -14.15
CA VAL A 80 14.90 -12.44 -14.41
C VAL A 80 15.39 -11.71 -15.66
N SER A 81 16.49 -10.96 -15.52
CA SER A 81 17.16 -10.28 -16.63
C SER A 81 18.48 -10.99 -17.04
N THR A 82 18.54 -11.42 -18.30
CA THR A 82 19.77 -11.98 -18.90
C THR A 82 20.69 -10.84 -19.35
N PRO A 83 22.03 -11.01 -19.33
CA PRO A 83 23.00 -9.94 -19.64
C PRO A 83 22.77 -9.20 -20.97
N GLY A 84 22.27 -9.89 -22.01
CA GLY A 84 21.99 -9.29 -23.31
C GLY A 84 20.78 -8.37 -23.35
N ASP A 85 19.77 -8.63 -22.53
CA ASP A 85 18.47 -7.93 -22.58
C ASP A 85 18.18 -7.08 -21.34
N ARG A 86 19.15 -6.91 -20.44
CA ARG A 86 18.97 -6.21 -19.15
C ARG A 86 18.34 -4.83 -19.29
N LEU A 87 18.77 -4.06 -20.29
CA LEU A 87 18.23 -2.72 -20.51
C LEU A 87 16.73 -2.78 -20.75
N ILE A 88 16.27 -3.62 -21.67
CA ILE A 88 14.87 -3.75 -22.04
C ILE A 88 14.08 -4.37 -20.88
N GLN A 89 14.57 -5.47 -20.31
CA GLN A 89 13.87 -6.20 -19.26
C GLN A 89 13.63 -5.35 -18.02
N ASN A 90 14.66 -4.66 -17.51
CA ASN A 90 14.52 -3.79 -16.36
C ASN A 90 13.66 -2.56 -16.69
N SER A 91 13.68 -2.08 -17.94
CA SER A 91 12.79 -0.98 -18.35
C SER A 91 11.33 -1.41 -18.32
N LEU A 92 11.02 -2.65 -18.70
CA LEU A 92 9.68 -3.21 -18.55
C LEU A 92 9.28 -3.34 -17.07
N ILE A 93 10.16 -3.90 -16.23
CA ILE A 93 9.88 -4.06 -14.80
C ILE A 93 9.59 -2.70 -14.16
N TYR A 94 10.53 -1.75 -14.21
CA TYR A 94 10.35 -0.43 -13.59
C TYR A 94 9.22 0.38 -14.24
N GLY A 95 9.01 0.23 -15.55
CA GLY A 95 7.92 0.89 -16.27
C GLY A 95 6.54 0.39 -15.84
N VAL A 96 6.40 -0.92 -15.62
CA VAL A 96 5.16 -1.53 -15.13
C VAL A 96 4.87 -1.09 -13.70
N HIS A 97 5.87 -1.07 -12.83
CA HIS A 97 5.69 -0.55 -11.47
C HIS A 97 5.33 0.94 -11.48
N LEU A 98 5.97 1.77 -12.31
CA LEU A 98 5.60 3.18 -12.47
C LEU A 98 4.14 3.31 -12.93
N LEU A 99 3.74 2.55 -13.95
CA LEU A 99 2.36 2.58 -14.46
C LEU A 99 1.35 2.15 -13.39
N LYS A 100 1.66 1.08 -12.65
CA LYS A 100 0.85 0.60 -11.52
C LYS A 100 0.65 1.70 -10.48
N GLU A 101 1.72 2.37 -10.04
CA GLU A 101 1.61 3.46 -9.08
C GLU A 101 0.72 4.60 -9.62
N LEU A 102 0.92 5.01 -10.89
CA LEU A 102 0.08 6.06 -11.49
C LEU A 102 -1.40 5.67 -11.59
N ILE A 103 -1.70 4.40 -11.91
CA ILE A 103 -3.08 3.87 -11.95
C ILE A 103 -3.73 3.89 -10.57
N ILE A 104 -2.98 3.63 -9.49
CA ILE A 104 -3.49 3.61 -8.11
C ILE A 104 -3.59 5.02 -7.52
N LEU A 105 -2.72 5.93 -7.93
CA LEU A 105 -2.72 7.31 -7.48
C LEU A 105 -4.08 7.99 -7.73
N VAL A 106 -4.62 7.84 -8.93
CA VAL A 106 -5.91 8.45 -9.33
C VAL A 106 -7.07 8.06 -8.40
N PRO A 107 -7.38 6.76 -8.18
CA PRO A 107 -8.46 6.37 -7.28
C PRO A 107 -8.16 6.69 -5.81
N LEU A 108 -6.90 6.79 -5.38
CA LEU A 108 -6.56 7.28 -4.04
C LEU A 108 -6.85 8.77 -3.89
N THR A 109 -6.44 9.60 -4.86
CA THR A 109 -6.64 11.06 -4.82
C THR A 109 -8.12 11.43 -4.84
N TYR A 110 -8.92 10.75 -5.67
CA TYR A 110 -10.35 11.02 -5.82
C TYR A 110 -11.25 10.03 -5.06
N ARG A 111 -10.68 9.29 -4.09
CA ARG A 111 -11.38 8.20 -3.41
C ARG A 111 -12.70 8.66 -2.81
N VAL A 112 -12.74 9.85 -2.23
CA VAL A 112 -13.90 10.38 -1.51
C VAL A 112 -15.04 10.66 -2.48
N GLU A 113 -14.72 11.33 -3.59
CA GLU A 113 -15.65 11.70 -4.65
C GLU A 113 -16.19 10.45 -5.35
N ILE A 114 -15.30 9.51 -5.68
CA ILE A 114 -15.66 8.21 -6.26
C ILE A 114 -16.59 7.46 -5.32
N SER A 115 -16.21 7.35 -4.04
CA SER A 115 -17.01 6.63 -3.04
C SER A 115 -18.37 7.28 -2.84
N LYS A 116 -18.47 8.62 -2.81
CA LYS A 116 -19.75 9.35 -2.66
C LYS A 116 -20.69 9.07 -3.82
N ARG A 117 -20.16 8.94 -5.04
CA ARG A 117 -20.94 8.59 -6.23
C ARG A 117 -21.40 7.13 -6.20
N LEU A 118 -20.55 6.20 -5.78
CA LEU A 118 -20.88 4.76 -5.73
C LEU A 118 -21.79 4.39 -4.55
N PHE A 119 -21.64 5.06 -3.41
CA PHE A 119 -22.32 4.72 -2.15
C PHE A 119 -22.97 5.95 -1.50
N PRO A 120 -23.93 6.63 -2.17
CA PRO A 120 -24.46 7.93 -1.74
C PRO A 120 -25.19 7.90 -0.39
N LYS A 121 -25.65 6.72 0.05
CA LYS A 121 -26.36 6.53 1.33
C LYS A 121 -25.44 6.39 2.54
N HIS A 122 -24.11 6.30 2.34
CA HIS A 122 -23.15 6.07 3.41
C HIS A 122 -22.42 7.36 3.82
N LYS A 123 -22.01 7.40 5.09
CA LYS A 123 -21.24 8.53 5.63
C LYS A 123 -19.78 8.46 5.16
N ILE A 124 -19.50 9.13 4.06
CA ILE A 124 -18.16 9.17 3.44
C ILE A 124 -17.50 10.50 3.77
N ARG A 125 -16.30 10.44 4.34
CA ARG A 125 -15.53 11.59 4.81
C ARG A 125 -14.07 11.45 4.39
N TYR A 126 -13.36 12.58 4.30
CA TYR A 126 -11.91 12.55 4.23
C TYR A 126 -11.35 12.04 5.55
N THR A 127 -10.31 11.24 5.46
CA THR A 127 -9.57 10.63 6.55
C THR A 127 -8.11 11.02 6.44
N PHE A 128 -7.32 10.82 7.50
CA PHE A 128 -5.88 11.07 7.43
C PHE A 128 -5.18 10.17 6.37
N ALA A 129 -5.75 9.00 6.08
CA ALA A 129 -5.25 8.09 5.04
C ALA A 129 -5.32 8.73 3.64
N ASP A 130 -6.38 9.51 3.36
CA ASP A 130 -6.53 10.26 2.11
C ASP A 130 -5.42 11.33 1.94
N SER A 131 -4.82 11.77 3.03
CA SER A 131 -3.70 12.71 3.01
C SER A 131 -2.34 12.01 2.89
N ILE A 132 -2.19 10.77 3.38
CA ILE A 132 -0.88 10.08 3.42
C ILE A 132 -0.68 9.20 2.18
N LEU A 133 -1.67 8.37 1.83
CA LEU A 133 -1.50 7.31 0.83
C LEU A 133 -1.19 7.83 -0.59
N PRO A 134 -1.78 8.93 -1.08
CA PRO A 134 -1.39 9.50 -2.38
C PRO A 134 0.10 9.92 -2.43
N TRP A 135 0.64 10.47 -1.33
CA TRP A 135 2.05 10.83 -1.27
C TRP A 135 2.97 9.62 -1.30
N LEU A 136 2.60 8.54 -0.63
CA LEU A 136 3.37 7.29 -0.70
C LEU A 136 3.41 6.74 -2.13
N CYS A 137 2.26 6.78 -2.82
CA CYS A 137 2.16 6.36 -4.21
C CYS A 137 3.01 7.24 -5.14
N LEU A 138 3.01 8.57 -4.92
CA LEU A 138 3.89 9.50 -5.63
C LEU A 138 5.39 9.22 -5.38
N ILE A 139 5.77 8.90 -4.14
CA ILE A 139 7.15 8.55 -3.80
C ILE A 139 7.57 7.25 -4.52
N SER A 140 6.73 6.21 -4.50
CA SER A 140 7.00 4.96 -5.23
C SER A 140 7.05 5.15 -6.74
N ALA A 141 6.19 6.01 -7.30
CA ALA A 141 6.25 6.40 -8.72
C ALA A 141 7.57 7.11 -9.03
N ALA A 142 7.99 8.06 -8.20
CA ALA A 142 9.27 8.76 -8.36
C ALA A 142 10.46 7.79 -8.31
N ILE A 143 10.47 6.85 -7.37
CA ILE A 143 11.53 5.83 -7.27
C ILE A 143 11.57 4.95 -8.52
N SER A 144 10.41 4.52 -9.03
CA SER A 144 10.31 3.73 -10.26
C SER A 144 10.81 4.52 -11.48
N PHE A 145 10.49 5.81 -11.54
CA PHE A 145 10.97 6.70 -12.58
C PHE A 145 12.50 6.90 -12.54
N PHE A 146 13.07 7.13 -11.36
CA PHE A 146 14.52 7.25 -11.22
C PHE A 146 15.24 5.92 -11.45
N ALA A 147 14.63 4.78 -11.10
CA ALA A 147 15.15 3.46 -11.44
C ALA A 147 15.18 3.24 -12.96
N LEU A 148 14.20 3.74 -13.72
CA LEU A 148 14.23 3.73 -15.20
C LEU A 148 15.40 4.54 -15.76
N ILE A 149 15.61 5.75 -15.24
CA ILE A 149 16.72 6.62 -15.66
C ILE A 149 18.06 5.94 -15.34
N GLU A 150 18.21 5.45 -14.11
CA GLU A 150 19.42 4.74 -13.68
C GLU A 150 19.65 3.48 -14.54
N ASN A 151 18.61 2.73 -14.86
CA ASN A 151 18.69 1.56 -15.72
C ASN A 151 19.20 1.90 -17.13
N TYR A 152 18.74 3.01 -17.70
CA TYR A 152 19.21 3.51 -19.00
C TYR A 152 20.68 3.95 -18.93
N ILE A 153 21.04 4.71 -17.90
CA ILE A 153 22.42 5.18 -17.69
C ILE A 153 23.36 3.98 -17.48
N ARG A 154 22.95 2.99 -16.69
CA ARG A 154 23.76 1.81 -16.37
C ARG A 154 23.90 0.86 -17.55
N ASN A 155 22.78 0.38 -18.09
CA ASN A 155 22.81 -0.68 -19.11
C ASN A 155 22.84 -0.14 -20.54
N GLY A 156 22.45 1.11 -20.77
CA GLY A 156 22.49 1.75 -22.09
C GLY A 156 23.73 2.61 -22.33
N LYS A 157 24.33 3.19 -21.30
CA LYS A 157 25.53 4.05 -21.40
C LYS A 157 26.77 3.46 -20.72
N GLY A 158 26.64 2.40 -19.93
CA GLY A 158 27.76 1.68 -19.32
C GLY A 158 28.32 2.29 -18.03
N TYR A 159 27.57 3.19 -17.37
CA TYR A 159 27.97 3.73 -16.07
C TYR A 159 27.62 2.78 -14.92
N ASP A 160 28.41 2.77 -13.85
CA ASP A 160 28.14 1.92 -12.68
C ASP A 160 27.39 2.69 -11.59
N MET A 161 26.07 2.82 -11.75
CA MET A 161 25.17 3.47 -10.78
C MET A 161 24.04 2.52 -10.40
N THR A 162 23.86 2.26 -9.10
CA THR A 162 22.94 1.24 -8.58
C THR A 162 22.11 1.70 -7.38
N PHE A 163 21.98 3.01 -7.15
CA PHE A 163 21.31 3.53 -5.96
C PHE A 163 19.81 3.23 -5.97
N PHE A 164 19.12 3.62 -7.05
CA PHE A 164 17.70 3.37 -7.20
C PHE A 164 17.40 1.89 -7.45
N TYR A 165 18.32 1.16 -8.08
CA TYR A 165 18.24 -0.29 -8.20
C TYR A 165 18.11 -0.98 -6.84
N TYR A 166 18.95 -0.65 -5.87
CA TYR A 166 18.87 -1.24 -4.52
C TYR A 166 17.73 -0.66 -3.69
N ALA A 167 17.43 0.64 -3.84
CA ALA A 167 16.34 1.26 -3.10
C ALA A 167 14.95 0.74 -3.55
N PHE A 168 14.82 0.28 -4.79
CA PHE A 168 13.54 -0.13 -5.38
C PHE A 168 12.80 -1.19 -4.55
N ASP A 169 13.47 -2.30 -4.24
CA ASP A 169 12.84 -3.40 -3.49
C ASP A 169 12.50 -2.97 -2.06
N VAL A 170 13.47 -2.36 -1.37
CA VAL A 170 13.32 -1.89 0.02
C VAL A 170 12.15 -0.92 0.15
N THR A 171 12.05 0.03 -0.76
CA THR A 171 10.99 1.05 -0.72
C THR A 171 9.62 0.47 -1.07
N GLY A 172 9.55 -0.56 -1.92
CA GLY A 172 8.34 -1.34 -2.16
C GLY A 172 7.80 -2.00 -0.88
N TYR A 173 8.63 -2.79 -0.19
CA TYR A 173 8.24 -3.44 1.08
C TYR A 173 7.87 -2.41 2.16
N LEU A 174 8.63 -1.32 2.25
CA LEU A 174 8.32 -0.24 3.19
C LEU A 174 6.97 0.40 2.88
N ASN A 175 6.67 0.68 1.62
CA ASN A 175 5.40 1.26 1.22
C ASN A 175 4.22 0.34 1.56
N TYR A 176 4.29 -0.95 1.23
CA TYR A 176 3.28 -1.93 1.62
C TYR A 176 3.08 -1.99 3.15
N SER A 177 4.17 -1.93 3.92
CA SER A 177 4.12 -1.94 5.39
C SER A 177 3.42 -0.68 5.93
N ILE A 178 3.70 0.48 5.36
CA ILE A 178 3.06 1.75 5.72
C ILE A 178 1.56 1.72 5.38
N PHE A 179 1.16 1.18 4.22
CA PHE A 179 -0.25 0.99 3.87
C PHE A 179 -1.00 0.18 4.93
N CYS A 180 -0.43 -0.94 5.39
CA CYS A 180 -0.99 -1.73 6.48
C CYS A 180 -1.12 -0.91 7.77
N GLY A 181 -0.08 -0.19 8.15
CA GLY A 181 -0.09 0.68 9.32
C GLY A 181 -1.21 1.71 9.28
N VAL A 182 -1.35 2.41 8.15
CA VAL A 182 -2.35 3.48 7.96
C VAL A 182 -3.76 2.90 8.08
N LEU A 183 -4.00 1.75 7.43
CA LEU A 183 -5.30 1.09 7.45
C LEU A 183 -5.67 0.54 8.82
N VAL A 184 -4.72 0.00 9.58
CA VAL A 184 -4.98 -0.48 10.94
C VAL A 184 -5.27 0.68 11.89
N VAL A 185 -4.51 1.78 11.82
CA VAL A 185 -4.80 2.98 12.62
C VAL A 185 -6.17 3.55 12.28
N LEU A 186 -6.52 3.63 10.99
CA LEU A 186 -7.84 4.09 10.56
C LEU A 186 -8.95 3.18 11.11
N THR A 187 -8.75 1.86 11.03
CA THR A 187 -9.70 0.88 11.55
C THR A 187 -9.88 0.98 13.05
N PHE A 188 -8.78 1.16 13.78
CA PHE A 188 -8.80 1.34 15.22
C PHE A 188 -9.58 2.61 15.62
N LEU A 189 -9.37 3.72 14.91
CA LEU A 189 -10.09 4.97 15.15
C LEU A 189 -11.59 4.84 14.87
N SER A 190 -11.99 4.23 13.75
CA SER A 190 -13.40 4.00 13.46
C SER A 190 -14.05 3.02 14.44
N TYR A 191 -13.33 1.99 14.89
CA TYR A 191 -13.82 1.05 15.90
C TYR A 191 -14.06 1.75 17.25
N LYS A 192 -13.13 2.62 17.66
CA LYS A 192 -13.29 3.47 18.85
C LYS A 192 -14.52 4.37 18.73
N GLU A 193 -14.70 5.04 17.59
CA GLU A 193 -15.86 5.92 17.38
C GLU A 193 -17.19 5.15 17.44
N ALA A 194 -17.23 3.91 16.95
CA ALA A 194 -18.43 3.10 16.91
C ALA A 194 -18.81 2.47 18.27
N TYR A 195 -17.82 2.05 19.05
CA TYR A 195 -18.05 1.23 20.25
C TYR A 195 -17.45 1.78 21.54
N ASP A 196 -16.69 2.87 21.52
CA ASP A 196 -15.96 3.42 22.68
C ASP A 196 -15.11 2.36 23.41
N PHE A 197 -14.54 1.43 22.62
CA PHE A 197 -13.85 0.22 23.11
C PHE A 197 -14.67 -0.71 24.02
N LYS A 198 -16.00 -0.55 24.08
CA LYS A 198 -16.85 -1.55 24.74
C LYS A 198 -16.69 -2.87 24.00
N VAL A 199 -16.44 -3.93 24.77
CA VAL A 199 -16.37 -5.29 24.24
C VAL A 199 -17.69 -5.56 23.50
N PRO A 200 -17.67 -6.02 22.24
CA PRO A 200 -18.89 -6.25 21.49
C PRO A 200 -19.73 -7.28 22.24
N SER A 201 -20.85 -6.86 22.82
CA SER A 201 -21.79 -7.79 23.44
C SER A 201 -22.40 -8.62 22.32
N ILE A 202 -22.14 -9.93 22.31
CA ILE A 202 -22.89 -10.87 21.50
C ILE A 202 -24.34 -10.79 22.01
N ARG A 203 -25.19 -10.02 21.35
CA ARG A 203 -26.63 -10.14 21.57
C ARG A 203 -27.02 -11.53 21.07
N ARG A 204 -27.42 -12.39 22.02
CA ARG A 204 -28.11 -13.66 21.74
C ARG A 204 -29.39 -13.40 20.96
#